data_AF-A0AAU5AHV4-F1
#
_entry.id   AF-A0AAU5AHV4-F1
#
_cell.length_a   1.000
_cell.length_b   1.000
_cell.length_c   1.000
_cell.angle_alpha   90.00
_cell.angle_beta   90.00
_cell.angle_gamma   90.00
#
_symmetry.space_group_name_H-M   'P 1'
#
loop_
_entity.id
_entity.type
_entity.pdbx_description
1 polymer ?
#
loop_
_entity_poly.entity_id
_entity_poly.type
_entity_poly.pdbx_seq_one_letter_code
_entity_poly.pdbx_strand_id
1 'polypeptide(L)'
;MEQGTVPTAVAISALDVCQPAIDRGDDYFVHWGLTHFLLDGHHKLEAAATAGRPVRLLSLLALGESLAGSEETARLPALCTQSRTARRIGR
;
A
#
# COMPACT_ATOMS: atom_id res chain seq x y z
N MET A 1 3.66 -0.41 33.23
CA MET A 1 2.50 -0.74 32.38
C MET A 1 2.19 0.50 31.58
N GLU A 2 2.55 0.55 30.30
CA GLU A 2 2.10 1.64 29.43
C GLU A 2 1.14 1.08 28.40
N GLN A 3 -0.04 1.70 28.31
CA GLN A 3 -1.15 1.26 27.48
C GLN A 3 -0.76 1.24 25.99
N GLY A 4 -0.35 0.06 25.52
CA GLY A 4 -0.89 -0.62 24.34
C GLY A 4 -1.11 0.16 23.04
N THR A 5 -0.35 1.19 22.71
CA THR A 5 -0.46 1.83 21.40
C THR A 5 0.26 1.00 20.35
N VAL A 6 -0.44 0.66 19.26
CA VAL A 6 0.16 0.01 18.09
C VAL A 6 1.25 0.95 17.55
N PRO A 7 2.51 0.49 17.38
CA PRO A 7 3.59 1.32 16.85
C PRO A 7 3.14 1.97 15.54
N THR A 8 3.25 3.29 15.45
CA THR A 8 2.82 4.06 14.28
C THR A 8 4.02 4.69 13.58
N ALA A 9 4.07 4.53 12.25
CA ALA A 9 5.01 5.18 11.34
C ALA A 9 4.24 6.13 10.41
N VAL A 10 4.95 7.12 9.84
CA VAL A 10 4.38 8.12 8.94
C VAL A 10 5.04 8.02 7.57
N ALA A 11 4.26 8.10 6.50
CA ALA A 11 4.74 8.02 5.13
C ALA A 11 4.04 9.01 4.18
N ILE A 12 4.71 9.32 3.08
CA ILE A 12 4.07 9.77 1.84
C ILE A 12 3.95 8.55 0.93
N SER A 13 2.89 8.47 0.12
CA SER A 13 2.69 7.35 -0.79
C SER A 13 2.25 7.79 -2.16
N ALA A 14 2.69 7.03 -3.15
CA ALA A 14 2.29 7.15 -4.53
C ALA A 14 1.52 5.89 -4.92
N LEU A 15 0.37 6.09 -5.57
CA LEU A 15 -0.40 5.01 -6.19
C LEU A 15 -0.10 5.01 -7.69
N ASP A 16 0.33 3.89 -8.23
CA ASP A 16 0.53 3.70 -9.65
C ASP A 16 -0.44 2.65 -10.17
N VAL A 17 -1.25 3.04 -11.16
CA VAL A 17 -2.16 2.13 -11.86
C VAL A 17 -1.67 2.01 -13.29
N CYS A 18 -0.94 0.93 -13.54
CA CYS A 18 -0.29 0.69 -14.82
C CYS A 18 -1.07 -0.37 -15.60
N GLN A 19 -1.15 -0.19 -16.91
CA GLN A 19 -1.70 -1.18 -17.83
C GLN A 19 -0.67 -1.52 -18.92
N PRO A 20 -0.75 -2.73 -19.51
CA PRO A 20 0.07 -3.08 -20.66
C PRO A 20 -0.06 -2.04 -21.78
N ALA A 21 1.04 -1.78 -22.48
CA ALA A 21 1.04 -0.86 -23.63
C ALA A 21 0.24 -1.41 -24.83
N ILE A 22 -0.08 -2.71 -24.84
CA ILE A 22 -0.83 -3.38 -25.90
C ILE A 22 -2.03 -4.08 -25.24
N ASP A 23 -3.24 -3.83 -25.73
CA ASP A 23 -4.49 -4.42 -25.20
C ASP A 23 -4.76 -5.87 -25.69
N ARG A 24 -3.76 -6.53 -26.29
CA ARG A 24 -3.90 -7.83 -26.94
C ARG A 24 -2.99 -8.87 -26.30
N GLY A 25 -3.60 -9.90 -25.73
CA GLY A 25 -2.92 -11.07 -25.16
C GLY A 25 -3.78 -11.72 -24.08
N ASP A 26 -3.54 -13.00 -23.81
CA ASP A 26 -4.27 -13.77 -22.79
C ASP A 26 -3.91 -13.37 -21.33
N ASP A 27 -3.00 -12.40 -21.17
CA ASP A 27 -2.37 -11.98 -19.90
C ASP A 27 -2.53 -10.46 -19.66
N TYR A 28 -3.69 -9.89 -20.03
CA TYR A 28 -3.98 -8.48 -19.76
C TYR A 28 -4.42 -8.27 -18.31
N PHE A 29 -3.58 -7.59 -17.52
CA PHE A 29 -3.89 -7.22 -16.14
C PHE A 29 -3.51 -5.77 -15.84
N VAL A 30 -4.43 -5.05 -15.19
CA VAL A 30 -4.15 -3.74 -14.62
C VAL A 30 -3.37 -3.94 -13.32
N HIS A 31 -2.15 -3.40 -13.27
CA HIS A 31 -1.27 -3.49 -12.12
C HIS A 31 -1.48 -2.28 -11.19
N TRP A 32 -1.75 -2.57 -9.91
CA TRP A 32 -1.86 -1.57 -8.86
C TRP A 32 -0.63 -1.66 -7.95
N GLY A 33 0.20 -0.61 -7.96
CA GLY A 33 1.35 -0.45 -7.10
C GLY A 33 1.14 0.66 -6.08
N LEU A 34 1.13 0.34 -4.79
CA LEU A 34 1.12 1.35 -3.72
C LEU A 34 2.49 1.38 -3.06
N THR A 35 3.22 2.48 -3.25
CA THR A 35 4.57 2.66 -2.71
C THR A 35 4.55 3.60 -1.51
N HIS A 36 5.16 3.19 -0.39
CA HIS A 36 5.23 4.00 0.83
C HIS A 36 6.66 4.48 1.09
N PHE A 37 6.86 5.80 1.06
CA PHE A 37 8.12 6.45 1.42
C PHE A 37 8.02 6.90 2.89
N LEU A 38 8.75 6.21 3.77
CA LEU A 38 8.74 6.51 5.20
C LEU A 38 9.36 7.89 5.47
N LEU A 39 8.60 8.72 6.18
CA LEU A 39 9.06 10.00 6.72
C LEU A 39 9.61 9.83 8.14
N ASP A 40 8.91 9.05 8.96
CA ASP A 40 9.27 8.76 10.35
C ASP A 40 8.83 7.35 10.76
N GLY A 41 9.49 6.80 11.78
CA GLY A 41 9.15 5.52 12.38
C GLY A 41 10.00 4.33 11.89
N HIS A 42 11.11 4.58 11.20
CA HIS A 42 12.05 3.56 10.70
C HIS A 42 12.44 2.54 11.78
N HIS A 43 12.90 2.99 12.95
CA HIS A 43 13.26 2.09 14.05
C HIS A 43 12.07 1.33 14.62
N LYS A 44 10.87 1.93 14.65
CA LYS A 44 9.65 1.26 15.11
C LYS A 44 9.23 0.16 14.14
N LEU A 45 9.35 0.43 12.84
CA LEU A 45 9.05 -0.51 11.77
C LEU A 45 10.06 -1.68 11.80
N GLU A 46 11.34 -1.39 11.94
CA GLU A 46 12.40 -2.40 12.08
C GLU A 46 12.21 -3.28 13.32
N ALA A 47 11.96 -2.65 14.48
CA ALA A 47 11.72 -3.38 15.71
C ALA A 47 10.44 -4.24 15.64
N ALA A 48 9.38 -3.73 15.01
CA ALA A 48 8.14 -4.48 14.81
C ALA A 48 8.32 -5.65 13.84
N ALA A 49 9.09 -5.47 12.76
CA ALA A 49 9.43 -6.54 11.82
C ALA A 49 10.22 -7.65 12.51
N THR A 50 11.25 -7.28 13.29
CA THR A 50 12.05 -8.22 14.08
C THR A 50 11.18 -8.99 15.10
N ALA A 51 10.22 -8.30 15.72
CA ALA A 51 9.32 -8.90 16.72
C ALA A 51 8.08 -9.60 16.13
N GLY A 52 7.88 -9.57 14.80
CA GLY A 52 6.66 -10.10 14.16
C GLY A 52 5.37 -9.41 14.62
N ARG A 53 5.44 -8.11 14.96
CA ARG A 53 4.32 -7.34 15.50
C ARG A 53 3.72 -6.41 14.44
N PRO A 54 2.40 -6.16 14.47
CA PRO A 54 1.78 -5.23 13.55
C PRO A 54 2.23 -3.79 13.82
N VAL A 55 2.29 -3.00 12.75
CA VAL A 55 2.47 -1.55 12.79
C VAL A 55 1.27 -0.87 12.15
N ARG A 56 0.98 0.35 12.60
CA ARG A 56 0.08 1.26 11.91
C ARG A 56 0.91 2.16 11.01
N LEU A 57 0.53 2.26 9.74
CA LEU A 57 1.11 3.24 8.84
C LEU A 57 0.09 4.37 8.63
N LEU A 58 0.43 5.58 9.05
CA LEU A 58 -0.28 6.79 8.68
C LEU A 58 0.33 7.31 7.37
N SER A 59 -0.46 7.33 6.31
CA SER A 59 0.05 7.59 4.96
C SER A 59 -0.67 8.77 4.32
N LEU A 60 0.09 9.76 3.85
CA LEU A 60 -0.40 10.84 2.99
C LEU A 60 -0.26 10.40 1.53
N LEU A 61 -1.34 10.46 0.75
CA LEU A 61 -1.33 10.07 -0.66
C LEU A 61 -0.98 11.28 -1.54
N ALA A 62 0.07 11.18 -2.35
CA ALA A 62 0.42 12.14 -3.38
C ALA A 62 -0.53 11.97 -4.57
N LEU A 63 -1.32 13.01 -4.85
CA LEU A 63 -2.30 13.00 -5.95
C LEU A 63 -1.74 13.53 -7.27
N GLY A 64 -0.69 14.36 -7.22
CA GLY A 64 -0.06 14.96 -8.42
C GLY A 64 0.98 14.05 -9.06
N GLU A 65 1.74 13.33 -8.24
CA GLU A 65 2.87 12.48 -8.62
C GLU A 65 2.43 11.00 -8.68
N SER A 66 1.25 10.75 -9.25
CA SER A 66 0.60 9.45 -9.30
C SER A 66 0.20 9.10 -10.74
N LEU A 67 0.39 7.84 -11.14
CA LEU A 67 -0.16 7.32 -12.40
C LEU A 67 -1.64 6.91 -12.27
N ALA A 68 -2.26 7.13 -11.11
CA ALA A 68 -3.65 6.79 -10.84
C ALA A 68 -4.57 7.99 -11.05
N GLY A 69 -5.76 7.75 -11.57
CA GLY A 69 -6.81 8.75 -11.69
C GLY A 69 -7.57 8.98 -10.37
N SER A 70 -8.52 9.92 -10.43
CA SER A 70 -9.36 10.27 -9.28
C SER A 70 -10.24 9.11 -8.80
N GLU A 71 -10.65 8.22 -9.71
CA GLU A 71 -11.46 7.05 -9.35
C GLU A 71 -10.61 6.02 -8.60
N GLU A 72 -9.40 5.74 -9.07
CA GLU A 72 -8.53 4.76 -8.42
C GLU A 72 -8.06 5.23 -7.05
N THR A 73 -7.70 6.51 -6.92
CA THR A 73 -7.34 7.13 -5.64
C THR A 73 -8.51 7.10 -4.65
N ALA A 74 -9.75 7.33 -5.10
CA ALA A 74 -10.94 7.25 -4.25
C ALA A 74 -11.25 5.83 -3.76
N ARG A 75 -10.86 4.80 -4.53
CA ARG A 75 -11.04 3.38 -4.15
C ARG A 75 -9.99 2.89 -3.14
N LEU A 76 -8.83 3.54 -3.08
CA LEU A 76 -7.69 3.09 -2.29
C LEU A 76 -8.00 2.88 -0.79
N PRO A 77 -8.70 3.80 -0.07
CA PRO A 77 -8.97 3.60 1.35
C PRO A 77 -9.76 2.32 1.64
N ALA A 78 -10.76 2.02 0.80
CA ALA A 78 -11.54 0.80 0.93
C ALA A 78 -10.66 -0.45 0.74
N LEU A 79 -9.81 -0.46 -0.29
CA LEU A 79 -8.87 -1.56 -0.55
C LEU A 79 -7.91 -1.80 0.62
N CYS A 80 -7.39 -0.74 1.26
CA CYS A 80 -6.49 -0.85 2.42
C CYS A 80 -7.17 -1.42 3.67
N THR A 81 -8.50 -1.38 3.76
CA THR A 81 -9.27 -1.95 4.89
C THR A 81 -9.74 -3.38 4.65
N GLN A 82 -9.58 -3.91 3.43
CA GLN A 82 -9.98 -5.27 3.12
C GLN A 82 -9.06 -6.28 3.79
N SER A 83 -9.63 -7.39 4.25
CA SER A 83 -8.87 -8.54 4.70
C SER A 83 -7.99 -9.05 3.55
N ARG A 84 -6.70 -9.26 3.84
CA ARG A 84 -5.76 -9.82 2.86
C ARG A 84 -6.25 -11.19 2.43
N THR A 85 -6.58 -11.34 1.16
CA THR A 85 -6.84 -12.65 0.56
C THR A 85 -5.54 -13.23 0.03
N ALA A 86 -5.36 -14.55 0.16
CA ALA A 86 -4.24 -15.22 -0.48
C ALA A 86 -4.38 -15.05 -1.99
N ARG A 87 -3.31 -14.63 -2.67
CA ARG A 87 -3.28 -14.57 -4.13
C ARG A 87 -3.49 -16.00 -4.64
N ARG A 88 -4.63 -16.25 -5.30
CA ARG A 88 -4.83 -17.49 -6.08
C ARG A 88 -3.90 -17.42 -7.27
N ILE A 89 -2.82 -18.19 -7.22
CA ILE A 89 -1.98 -18.41 -8.40
C ILE A 89 -2.82 -19.31 -9.33
N GLY A 90 -3.25 -18.77 -10.47
CA GLY A 90 -3.92 -19.55 -11.52
C GLY A 90 -2.99 -20.64 -12.02
N ARG A 91 -3.55 -21.83 -12.27
CA ARG A 91 -2.83 -22.99 -12.80
C ARG A 91 -2.77 -22.92 -14.32
#